data_AF-A0A2N1D671-F1
#
_entry.id   AF-A0A2N1D671-F1
#
_cell.length_a   1.000
_cell.length_b   1.000
_cell.length_c   1.000
_cell.angle_alpha   90.00
_cell.angle_beta   90.00
_cell.angle_gamma   90.00
#
_symmetry.space_group_name_H-M   'P 1'
#
loop_
_entity.id
_entity.type
_entity.pdbx_description
1 polymer ?
#
loop_
_entity_poly.entity_id
_entity_poly.type
_entity_poly.pdbx_seq_one_letter_code
_entity_poly.pdbx_strand_id
1 'polypeptide(L)'
;MNKPRRRKVERKPTSQDDMISQLEQGSSVSEKSKRFLKDMQSKDADKKSEVHEDPLFNSGAFFDLVLIEYIRPQQDNPRYLPVRSSRSNKEVDESTLDDCVLCEKGILENRLNKSNPRYNEIEKEIEAIKTLADSIKSNGLVQPITVWRGNTSNFPIISGHRRFYAVCFLYGRMVKVKTKIYPEKPTNVNILRHVENFSRADLSASDGLRSYSGAIKDLDAVLTSDITATKRKDIVTHQLGLSQTQYYRFEKAMQYYEALLPILDNGYISSLYTANNDIQKLDKNGGPEKVLQYLAYLSESSKYVEVDLYLSQNTIEKPITKPKRGREKRFISFPKIKVNQSQAIIRLLKEDITQVDTGIDWDTLDMSDPKALEDALSHVIKALCK
;
A
#
# COMPACT_ATOMS: atom_id res chain seq x y z
N MET A 1 -12.78 86.14 9.03
CA MET A 1 -12.18 84.78 9.13
C MET A 1 -12.82 84.05 10.30
N ASN A 2 -13.80 83.17 10.05
CA ASN A 2 -14.46 82.35 11.07
C ASN A 2 -13.76 80.99 11.19
N LYS A 3 -13.25 80.66 12.38
CA LYS A 3 -12.66 79.34 12.68
C LYS A 3 -13.77 78.26 12.76
N PRO A 4 -13.56 77.05 12.23
CA PRO A 4 -14.61 76.04 12.22
C PRO A 4 -14.78 75.37 13.59
N ARG A 5 -16.04 75.12 13.98
CA ARG A 5 -16.45 74.35 15.16
C ARG A 5 -15.98 72.90 15.03
N ARG A 6 -15.15 72.41 15.96
CA ARG A 6 -14.85 70.97 16.13
C ARG A 6 -16.06 70.28 16.76
N ARG A 7 -16.71 69.39 16.01
CA ARG A 7 -17.71 68.44 16.52
C ARG A 7 -16.96 67.34 17.29
N LYS A 8 -17.14 67.23 18.61
CA LYS A 8 -16.74 66.03 19.36
C LYS A 8 -17.70 64.92 18.94
N VAL A 9 -17.19 63.91 18.23
CA VAL A 9 -17.93 62.68 17.96
C VAL A 9 -17.72 61.78 19.18
N GLU A 10 -18.75 61.63 20.01
CA GLU A 10 -18.77 60.56 21.02
C GLU A 10 -18.75 59.22 20.28
N ARG A 11 -17.66 58.46 20.44
CA ARG A 11 -17.59 57.09 19.95
C ARG A 11 -18.52 56.25 20.82
N LYS A 12 -19.50 55.59 20.19
CA LYS A 12 -20.26 54.53 20.84
C LYS A 12 -19.29 53.38 21.18
N PRO A 13 -19.37 52.80 22.39
CA PRO A 13 -18.50 51.69 22.76
C PRO A 13 -18.70 50.53 21.79
N THR A 14 -17.58 49.97 21.32
CA THR A 14 -17.63 48.80 20.44
C THR A 14 -17.76 47.53 21.26
N SER A 15 -18.26 46.45 20.65
CA SER A 15 -18.39 45.13 21.31
C SER A 15 -17.07 44.61 21.89
N GLN A 16 -15.92 45.12 21.42
CA GLN A 16 -14.60 44.77 21.94
C GLN A 16 -14.26 45.55 23.22
N ASP A 17 -14.66 46.82 23.32
CA ASP A 17 -14.44 47.65 24.52
C ASP A 17 -15.25 47.13 25.72
N ASP A 18 -16.49 46.64 25.47
CA ASP A 18 -17.33 45.99 26.47
C ASP A 18 -16.75 44.66 26.96
N MET A 19 -16.08 43.88 26.10
CA MET A 19 -15.44 42.62 26.50
C MET A 19 -14.19 42.86 27.35
N ILE A 20 -13.39 43.87 27.02
CA ILE A 20 -12.18 44.22 27.78
C ILE A 20 -12.56 44.71 29.17
N SER A 21 -13.58 45.58 29.28
CA SER A 21 -14.09 46.04 30.58
C SER A 21 -14.71 44.92 31.44
N GLN A 22 -15.29 43.88 30.83
CA GLN A 22 -15.91 42.76 31.55
C GLN A 22 -14.90 41.69 32.00
N LEU A 23 -13.78 41.55 31.26
CA LEU A 23 -12.63 40.71 31.62
C LEU A 23 -11.86 41.31 32.80
N GLU A 24 -11.66 42.62 32.82
CA GLU A 24 -11.02 43.33 33.95
C GLU A 24 -11.85 43.24 35.25
N GLN A 25 -13.16 43.01 35.15
CA GLN A 25 -14.07 42.89 36.29
C GLN A 25 -14.28 41.44 36.78
N GLY A 26 -13.54 40.46 36.26
CA GLY A 26 -13.53 39.08 36.78
C GLY A 26 -14.87 38.34 36.66
N SER A 27 -15.76 38.77 35.75
CA SER A 27 -17.07 38.14 35.57
C SER A 27 -16.95 36.84 34.76
N SER A 28 -17.55 35.78 35.27
CA SER A 28 -17.60 34.46 34.62
C SER A 28 -18.38 34.52 33.30
N VAL A 29 -17.91 33.73 32.32
CA VAL A 29 -18.38 33.66 30.92
C VAL A 29 -19.86 34.05 30.76
N SER A 30 -20.09 35.23 30.14
CA SER A 30 -21.39 35.86 29.92
C SER A 30 -22.46 34.89 29.41
N GLU A 31 -23.71 35.04 29.88
CA GLU A 31 -24.85 34.25 29.39
C GLU A 31 -25.01 34.30 27.88
N LYS A 32 -24.63 35.42 27.24
CA LYS A 32 -24.65 35.56 25.78
C LYS A 32 -23.67 34.60 25.11
N SER A 33 -22.48 34.44 25.69
CA SER A 33 -21.47 33.50 25.18
C SER A 33 -21.92 32.05 25.38
N LYS A 34 -22.58 31.71 26.49
CA LYS A 34 -23.18 30.38 26.70
C LYS A 34 -24.31 30.10 25.72
N ARG A 35 -25.17 31.09 25.42
CA ARG A 35 -26.23 30.98 24.41
C ARG A 35 -25.66 30.85 23.00
N PHE A 36 -24.62 31.60 22.67
CA PHE A 36 -23.93 31.50 21.39
C PHE A 36 -23.28 30.12 21.20
N LEU A 37 -22.63 29.58 22.25
CA LEU A 37 -22.03 28.24 22.23
C LEU A 37 -23.10 27.15 22.06
N LYS A 38 -24.26 27.29 22.73
CA LYS A 38 -25.41 26.39 22.55
C LYS A 38 -26.01 26.48 21.14
N ASP A 39 -26.14 27.68 20.59
CA ASP A 39 -26.64 27.91 19.23
C ASP A 39 -25.67 27.39 18.16
N MET A 40 -24.36 27.46 18.41
CA MET A 40 -23.34 26.83 17.57
C MET A 40 -23.41 25.30 17.64
N GLN A 41 -23.55 24.74 18.86
CA GLN A 41 -23.71 23.30 19.06
C GLN A 41 -24.99 22.74 18.42
N SER A 42 -26.10 23.49 18.45
CA SER A 42 -27.33 23.07 17.76
C SER A 42 -27.16 23.14 16.25
N LYS A 43 -26.54 24.19 15.71
CA LYS A 43 -26.22 24.29 14.28
C LYS A 43 -25.26 23.20 13.79
N ASP A 44 -24.32 22.76 14.63
CA ASP A 44 -23.43 21.65 14.32
C ASP A 44 -24.16 20.29 14.43
N ALA A 45 -25.10 20.14 15.37
CA ALA A 45 -25.95 18.96 15.48
C ALA A 45 -26.89 18.80 14.28
N ASP A 46 -27.43 19.91 13.77
CA ASP A 46 -28.27 19.95 12.57
C ASP A 46 -27.45 19.74 11.28
N LYS A 47 -26.13 19.91 11.33
CA LYS A 47 -25.16 19.60 10.27
C LYS A 47 -24.52 18.21 10.40
N LYS A 48 -25.16 17.28 11.12
CA LYS A 48 -24.80 15.86 10.98
C LYS A 48 -25.04 15.46 9.53
N SER A 49 -23.97 15.41 8.75
CA SER A 49 -24.02 14.98 7.35
C SER A 49 -24.59 13.57 7.30
N GLU A 50 -25.65 13.35 6.52
CA GLU A 50 -26.13 12.01 6.14
C GLU A 50 -25.05 11.19 5.39
N VAL A 51 -23.95 11.85 4.97
CA VAL A 51 -22.88 11.34 4.12
C VAL A 51 -21.86 10.45 4.86
N HIS A 52 -21.84 10.47 6.19
CA HIS A 52 -20.94 9.61 6.94
C HIS A 52 -21.69 8.37 7.41
N GLU A 53 -21.58 7.27 6.64
CA GLU A 53 -21.80 5.95 7.20
C GLU A 53 -20.96 5.82 8.47
N ASP A 54 -21.59 5.47 9.59
CA ASP A 54 -20.85 5.23 10.83
C ASP A 54 -19.77 4.18 10.55
N PRO A 55 -18.51 4.45 10.95
CA PRO A 55 -17.44 3.51 10.68
C PRO A 55 -17.75 2.16 11.34
N LEU A 56 -17.60 1.08 10.58
CA LEU A 56 -17.73 -0.32 11.04
C LEU A 56 -16.98 -0.57 12.37
N PHE A 57 -15.90 0.18 12.59
CA PHE A 57 -15.17 0.21 13.85
C PHE A 57 -15.13 1.61 14.42
N ASN A 58 -15.90 1.86 15.49
CA ASN A 58 -15.85 3.11 16.22
C ASN A 58 -14.98 2.94 17.48
N SER A 59 -13.68 3.17 17.34
CA SER A 59 -12.76 3.24 18.47
C SER A 59 -12.23 4.66 18.59
N GLY A 60 -12.78 5.42 19.52
CA GLY A 60 -12.30 6.77 19.82
C GLY A 60 -10.82 6.71 20.20
N ALA A 61 -9.99 7.51 19.53
CA ALA A 61 -8.57 7.62 19.85
C ALA A 61 -8.22 9.07 20.16
N PHE A 62 -7.31 9.28 21.10
CA PHE A 62 -6.81 10.60 21.47
C PHE A 62 -5.28 10.63 21.39
N PHE A 63 -4.70 11.84 21.36
CA PHE A 63 -3.26 12.00 21.35
C PHE A 63 -2.77 12.39 22.74
N ASP A 64 -1.71 11.74 23.20
CA ASP A 64 -1.05 12.07 24.47
C ASP A 64 0.44 11.68 24.44
N LEU A 65 1.20 12.15 25.42
CA LEU A 65 2.61 11.86 25.62
C LEU A 65 2.82 10.62 26.51
N VAL A 66 3.34 9.55 25.92
CA VAL A 66 3.63 8.30 26.64
C VAL A 66 5.13 8.09 26.78
N LEU A 67 5.55 7.66 27.97
CA LEU A 67 6.93 7.25 28.23
C LEU A 67 7.27 6.00 27.40
N ILE A 68 8.33 6.06 26.61
CA ILE A 68 8.78 4.95 25.74
C ILE A 68 8.92 3.64 26.50
N GLU A 69 9.37 3.68 27.75
CA GLU A 69 9.47 2.49 28.61
C GLU A 69 8.16 1.73 28.80
N TYR A 70 7.02 2.42 28.75
CA TYR A 70 5.70 1.82 28.92
C TYR A 70 5.16 1.26 27.61
N ILE A 71 5.78 1.59 26.47
CA ILE A 71 5.37 1.09 25.17
C ILE A 71 5.91 -0.33 24.99
N ARG A 72 5.03 -1.27 24.61
CA ARG A 72 5.38 -2.69 24.44
C ARG A 72 5.24 -3.13 22.98
N PRO A 73 6.35 -3.40 22.27
CA PRO A 73 6.27 -4.00 20.94
C PRO A 73 5.64 -5.40 21.03
N GLN A 74 4.87 -5.77 20.01
CA GLN A 74 4.11 -7.02 19.99
C GLN A 74 4.85 -8.10 19.20
N GLN A 75 4.95 -9.32 19.75
CA GLN A 75 5.67 -10.46 19.17
C GLN A 75 5.01 -11.04 17.92
N ASP A 76 3.69 -10.86 17.79
CA ASP A 76 2.90 -11.29 16.64
C ASP A 76 3.23 -10.49 15.37
N ASN A 77 3.92 -9.36 15.50
CA ASN A 77 4.25 -8.49 14.38
C ASN A 77 5.54 -8.96 13.69
N PRO A 78 5.59 -9.04 12.35
CA PRO A 78 6.80 -9.42 11.63
C PRO A 78 7.98 -8.47 11.89
N ARG A 79 7.74 -7.20 12.23
CA ARG A 79 8.79 -6.23 12.58
C ARG A 79 9.15 -6.21 14.07
N TYR A 80 8.74 -7.23 14.82
CA TYR A 80 9.18 -7.41 16.19
C TYR A 80 10.68 -7.73 16.25
N LEU A 81 11.39 -7.04 17.14
CA LEU A 81 12.79 -7.31 17.45
C LEU A 81 12.85 -7.81 18.91
N PRO A 82 13.53 -8.94 19.19
CA PRO A 82 13.68 -9.46 20.55
C PRO A 82 14.69 -8.61 21.33
N VAL A 83 14.25 -7.43 21.75
CA VAL A 83 15.10 -6.46 22.43
C VAL A 83 15.26 -6.82 23.91
N ARG A 84 16.51 -6.96 24.38
CA ARG A 84 16.83 -6.98 25.81
C ARG A 84 17.36 -5.61 26.25
N SER A 85 17.19 -5.30 27.54
CA SER A 85 17.73 -4.08 28.15
C SER A 85 18.87 -4.44 29.08
N SER A 86 19.94 -3.66 29.11
CA SER A 86 20.99 -3.77 30.13
C SER A 86 20.55 -3.23 31.51
N ARG A 87 19.26 -3.10 31.78
CA ARG A 87 18.75 -2.39 32.97
C ARG A 87 18.77 -3.26 34.22
N SER A 88 19.94 -3.29 34.84
CA SER A 88 20.08 -3.23 36.29
C SER A 88 21.33 -2.40 36.58
N ASN A 89 21.30 -1.55 37.59
CA ASN A 89 22.49 -0.88 38.14
C ASN A 89 23.42 -1.88 38.87
N LYS A 90 23.62 -3.06 38.29
CA LYS A 90 24.58 -4.09 38.69
C LYS A 90 25.22 -4.55 37.40
N GLU A 91 26.55 -4.61 37.40
CA GLU A 91 27.38 -5.15 36.33
C GLU A 91 26.63 -6.25 35.57
N VAL A 92 26.20 -5.93 34.35
CA VAL A 92 25.48 -6.89 33.51
C VAL A 92 26.53 -7.87 33.02
N ASP A 93 26.42 -9.11 33.49
CA ASP A 93 27.22 -10.22 33.00
C ASP A 93 27.00 -10.32 31.48
N GLU A 94 28.04 -10.06 30.68
CA GLU A 94 27.97 -10.00 29.20
C GLU A 94 27.36 -11.29 28.61
N SER A 95 27.48 -12.41 29.33
CA SER A 95 26.91 -13.72 29.04
C SER A 95 25.37 -13.77 29.01
N THR A 96 24.67 -12.80 29.61
CA THR A 96 23.19 -12.74 29.61
C THR A 96 22.58 -12.02 28.41
N LEU A 97 23.42 -11.40 27.58
CA LEU A 97 23.03 -10.65 26.38
C LEU A 97 23.19 -11.46 25.09
N ASP A 98 23.42 -12.77 25.19
CA ASP A 98 23.49 -13.67 24.05
C ASP A 98 22.10 -13.92 23.44
N ASP A 99 22.08 -14.03 22.11
CA ASP A 99 20.90 -14.28 21.26
C ASP A 99 19.77 -13.24 21.42
N CYS A 100 20.12 -11.95 21.31
CA CYS A 100 19.12 -10.86 21.33
C CYS A 100 19.50 -9.66 20.45
N VAL A 101 18.58 -8.68 20.35
CA VAL A 101 18.89 -7.37 19.76
C VAL A 101 19.14 -6.37 20.88
N LEU A 102 20.33 -5.75 20.91
CA LEU A 102 20.63 -4.70 21.85
C LEU A 102 20.10 -3.37 21.29
N CYS A 103 19.16 -2.73 21.98
CA CYS A 103 18.61 -1.44 21.58
C CYS A 103 18.61 -0.48 22.78
N GLU A 104 19.66 0.33 22.83
CA GLU A 104 19.89 1.39 23.82
C GLU A 104 20.24 2.71 23.14
N LYS A 105 20.44 3.77 23.93
CA LYS A 105 20.77 5.08 23.38
C LYS A 105 22.13 5.01 22.66
N GLY A 106 22.13 5.23 21.35
CA GLY A 106 23.30 5.17 20.49
C GLY A 106 23.74 3.76 20.09
N ILE A 107 23.09 2.71 20.60
CA ILE A 107 23.48 1.31 20.34
C ILE A 107 22.27 0.56 19.79
N LEU A 108 22.36 0.10 18.54
CA LEU A 108 21.38 -0.78 17.92
C LEU A 108 22.14 -1.86 17.13
N GLU A 109 22.24 -3.05 17.73
CA GLU A 109 23.09 -4.15 17.28
C GLU A 109 22.35 -5.49 17.32
N ASN A 110 22.55 -6.29 16.27
CA ASN A 110 22.07 -7.66 16.22
C ASN A 110 23.09 -8.60 16.88
N ARG A 111 22.76 -9.18 18.03
CA ARG A 111 23.56 -10.20 18.72
C ARG A 111 22.96 -11.60 18.60
N LEU A 112 22.04 -11.81 17.67
CA LEU A 112 21.49 -13.13 17.38
C LEU A 112 22.57 -14.02 16.76
N ASN A 113 22.43 -15.34 16.97
CA ASN A 113 23.29 -16.29 16.28
C ASN A 113 23.04 -16.22 14.76
N LYS A 114 24.11 -16.32 13.95
CA LYS A 114 24.01 -16.36 12.48
C LYS A 114 23.21 -17.56 11.96
N SER A 115 23.06 -18.61 12.77
CA SER A 115 22.18 -19.75 12.45
C SER A 115 20.69 -19.42 12.55
N ASN A 116 20.31 -18.28 13.15
CA ASN A 116 18.92 -17.88 13.26
C ASN A 116 18.37 -17.49 11.87
N PRO A 117 17.25 -18.09 11.42
CA PRO A 117 16.66 -17.79 10.10
C PRO A 117 16.37 -16.30 9.88
N ARG A 118 16.08 -15.56 10.96
CA ARG A 118 15.72 -14.14 10.92
C ARG A 118 16.93 -13.20 11.03
N TYR A 119 18.15 -13.71 11.12
CA TYR A 119 19.35 -12.90 11.32
C TYR A 119 19.49 -11.82 10.24
N ASN A 120 19.46 -12.22 8.96
CA ASN A 120 19.61 -11.33 7.81
C ASN A 120 18.45 -10.32 7.71
N GLU A 121 17.23 -10.74 8.04
CA GLU A 121 16.05 -9.85 8.05
C GLU A 121 16.18 -8.77 9.12
N ILE A 122 16.62 -9.15 10.32
CA ILE A 122 16.81 -8.26 11.46
C ILE A 122 17.95 -7.27 11.19
N GLU A 123 19.03 -7.70 10.54
CA GLU A 123 20.12 -6.82 10.15
C GLU A 123 19.66 -5.73 9.18
N LYS A 124 18.92 -6.11 8.13
CA LYS A 124 18.29 -5.14 7.20
C LYS A 124 17.31 -4.21 7.92
N GLU A 125 16.53 -4.74 8.86
CA GLU A 125 15.58 -3.94 9.63
C GLU A 125 16.30 -2.93 10.54
N ILE A 126 17.43 -3.29 11.13
CA ILE A 126 18.27 -2.38 11.93
C ILE A 126 18.81 -1.23 11.09
N GLU A 127 19.31 -1.49 9.88
CA GLU A 127 19.76 -0.44 8.96
C GLU A 127 18.62 0.51 8.58
N ALA A 128 17.44 -0.03 8.28
CA ALA A 128 16.24 0.76 8.01
C ALA A 128 15.81 1.61 9.22
N ILE A 129 15.93 1.08 10.44
CA ILE A 129 15.64 1.81 11.68
C ILE A 129 16.65 2.94 11.92
N LYS A 130 17.95 2.72 11.67
CA LYS A 130 18.98 3.77 11.78
C LYS A 130 18.72 4.91 10.80
N THR A 131 18.38 4.59 9.55
CA THR A 131 18.00 5.59 8.53
C THR A 131 16.76 6.37 8.95
N LEU A 132 15.74 5.69 9.51
CA LEU A 132 14.55 6.35 10.05
C LEU A 132 14.88 7.24 11.25
N ALA A 133 15.82 6.83 12.11
CA ALA A 133 16.27 7.62 13.23
C ALA A 133 16.92 8.94 12.78
N ASP A 134 17.74 8.93 11.72
CA ASP A 134 18.31 10.17 11.17
C ASP A 134 17.23 11.12 10.63
N SER A 135 16.18 10.56 9.99
CA SER A 135 15.01 11.33 9.57
C SER A 135 14.22 11.92 10.75
N ILE A 136 14.04 11.15 11.83
CA ILE A 136 13.37 11.63 13.06
C ILE A 136 14.22 12.70 13.76
N LYS A 137 15.56 12.59 13.70
CA LYS A 137 16.47 13.58 14.27
C LYS A 137 16.38 14.93 13.54
N SER A 138 16.16 14.92 12.22
CA SER A 138 16.05 16.14 11.41
C SER A 138 14.63 16.73 11.38
N ASN A 139 13.61 15.90 11.23
CA ASN A 139 12.23 16.34 11.01
C ASN A 139 11.31 16.15 12.22
N GLY A 140 11.78 15.50 13.28
CA GLY A 140 10.96 15.08 14.41
C GLY A 140 10.08 13.86 14.10
N LEU A 141 9.35 13.39 15.12
CA LEU A 141 8.39 12.30 14.98
C LEU A 141 7.08 12.85 14.39
N VAL A 142 7.03 13.01 13.07
CA VAL A 142 5.87 13.55 12.33
C VAL A 142 4.64 12.66 12.50
N GLN A 143 4.80 11.36 12.28
CA GLN A 143 3.74 10.38 12.48
C GLN A 143 3.87 9.74 13.88
N PRO A 144 2.86 9.88 14.76
CA PRO A 144 2.92 9.37 16.13
C PRO A 144 2.77 7.85 16.18
N ILE A 145 3.37 7.22 17.20
CA ILE A 145 3.22 5.77 17.44
C ILE A 145 1.79 5.52 17.91
N THR A 146 1.15 4.49 17.36
CA THR A 146 -0.22 4.14 17.70
C THR A 146 -0.23 2.98 18.68
N VAL A 147 -0.88 3.16 19.82
CA VAL A 147 -0.95 2.20 20.93
C VAL A 147 -2.39 2.06 21.42
N TRP A 148 -2.66 1.00 22.18
CA TRP A 148 -3.83 0.96 23.05
C TRP A 148 -3.40 0.96 24.50
N ARG A 149 -4.29 1.40 25.38
CA ARG A 149 -4.06 1.36 26.83
C ARG A 149 -4.40 -0.05 27.32
N GLY A 150 -3.37 -0.81 27.69
CA GLY A 150 -3.54 -2.11 28.36
C GLY A 150 -3.74 -1.90 29.86
N ASN A 151 -2.70 -1.37 30.53
CA ASN A 151 -2.70 -1.02 31.96
C ASN A 151 -2.06 0.39 32.14
N THR A 152 -1.94 0.87 33.38
CA THR A 152 -1.32 2.18 33.70
C THR A 152 0.10 2.37 33.13
N SER A 153 0.89 1.31 33.06
CA SER A 153 2.29 1.32 32.58
C SER A 153 2.53 0.37 31.39
N ASN A 154 1.46 -0.02 30.69
CA ASN A 154 1.53 -0.93 29.55
C ASN A 154 0.71 -0.39 28.38
N PHE A 155 1.42 0.02 27.33
CA PHE A 155 0.88 0.54 26.07
C PHE A 155 1.38 -0.33 24.91
N PRO A 156 0.68 -1.43 24.59
CA PRO A 156 1.00 -2.25 23.43
C PRO A 156 0.94 -1.47 22.10
N ILE A 157 1.88 -1.71 21.21
CA ILE A 157 1.94 -1.06 19.89
C ILE A 157 0.96 -1.71 18.91
N ILE A 158 0.10 -0.89 18.30
CA ILE A 158 -0.68 -1.25 17.10
C ILE A 158 0.21 -1.09 15.88
N SER A 159 0.75 0.12 15.68
CA SER A 159 1.56 0.49 14.52
C SER A 159 2.67 1.47 14.93
N GLY A 160 3.79 1.40 14.22
CA GLY A 160 4.96 2.24 14.46
C GLY A 160 6.13 1.53 15.13
N HIS A 161 6.28 0.20 15.02
CA HIS A 161 7.40 -0.55 15.60
C HIS A 161 8.77 0.03 15.23
N ARG A 162 9.01 0.34 13.94
CA ARG A 162 10.27 0.99 13.49
C ARG A 162 10.51 2.34 14.19
N ARG A 163 9.44 3.15 14.35
CA ARG A 163 9.50 4.47 15.01
C ARG A 163 9.81 4.33 16.50
N PHE A 164 9.24 3.31 17.16
CA PHE A 164 9.57 2.98 18.54
C PHE A 164 11.07 2.68 18.69
N TYR A 165 11.62 1.75 17.91
CA TYR A 165 13.05 1.41 18.01
C TYR A 165 13.96 2.59 17.63
N ALA A 166 13.60 3.37 16.61
CA ALA A 166 14.35 4.56 16.23
C ALA A 166 14.41 5.60 17.37
N VAL A 167 13.28 5.84 18.06
CA VAL A 167 13.26 6.72 19.24
C VAL A 167 14.09 6.14 20.39
N CYS A 168 13.98 4.84 20.66
CA CYS A 168 14.82 4.17 21.67
C CYS A 168 16.31 4.34 21.37
N PHE A 169 16.70 4.19 20.11
CA PHE A 169 18.08 4.36 19.65
C PHE A 169 18.56 5.81 19.80
N LEU A 170 17.75 6.80 19.44
CA LEU A 170 18.15 8.22 19.53
C LEU A 170 18.22 8.75 20.96
N TYR A 171 17.17 8.47 21.74
CA TYR A 171 16.91 9.19 22.99
C TYR A 171 16.89 8.27 24.22
N GLY A 172 16.96 6.95 24.03
CA GLY A 172 16.78 5.96 25.08
C GLY A 172 15.30 5.76 25.44
N ARG A 173 15.05 5.07 26.56
CA ARG A 173 13.68 4.70 26.99
C ARG A 173 13.03 5.68 27.97
N MET A 174 13.80 6.60 28.55
CA MET A 174 13.31 7.57 29.54
C MET A 174 12.83 8.88 28.88
N VAL A 175 12.17 8.78 27.72
CA VAL A 175 11.65 9.94 27.00
C VAL A 175 10.18 9.73 26.71
N LYS A 176 9.39 10.81 26.84
CA LYS A 176 7.99 10.83 26.45
C LYS A 176 7.85 11.21 24.99
N VAL A 177 7.01 10.48 24.25
CA VAL A 177 6.75 10.72 22.83
C VAL A 177 5.27 10.91 22.57
N LYS A 178 4.94 11.67 21.51
CA LYS A 178 3.56 11.82 21.03
C LYS A 178 3.05 10.48 20.50
N THR A 179 1.97 10.02 21.08
CA THR A 179 1.31 8.76 20.72
C THR A 179 -0.17 8.96 20.44
N LYS A 180 -0.73 8.13 19.56
CA LYS A 180 -2.18 7.96 19.39
C LYS A 180 -2.61 6.80 20.27
N ILE A 181 -3.49 7.05 21.22
CA ILE A 181 -3.91 6.09 22.24
C ILE A 181 -5.37 5.71 22.01
N TYR A 182 -5.62 4.42 21.83
CA TYR A 182 -6.94 3.84 22.00
C TYR A 182 -7.17 3.51 23.49
N PRO A 183 -8.31 3.89 24.08
CA PRO A 183 -8.59 3.67 25.50
C PRO A 183 -8.67 2.18 25.85
N GLU A 184 -9.04 1.34 24.90
CA GLU A 184 -9.13 -0.12 25.02
C GLU A 184 -8.52 -0.79 23.78
N LYS A 185 -8.31 -2.10 23.85
CA LYS A 185 -7.81 -2.88 22.70
C LYS A 185 -8.85 -2.84 21.57
N PRO A 186 -8.52 -2.30 20.38
CA PRO A 186 -9.44 -2.33 19.25
C PRO A 186 -9.75 -3.77 18.82
N THR A 187 -10.94 -4.02 18.32
CA THR A 187 -11.29 -5.33 17.72
C THR A 187 -10.62 -5.53 16.35
N ASN A 188 -10.29 -4.43 15.66
CA ASN A 188 -9.77 -4.38 14.30
C ASN A 188 -8.27 -4.06 14.22
N VAL A 189 -7.47 -4.58 15.16
CA VAL A 189 -6.03 -4.28 15.23
C VAL A 189 -5.32 -4.62 13.92
N ASN A 190 -5.65 -5.73 13.26
CA ASN A 190 -5.00 -6.13 12.02
C ASN A 190 -5.43 -5.26 10.84
N ILE A 191 -6.69 -4.78 10.82
CA ILE A 191 -7.17 -3.82 9.82
C ILE A 191 -6.41 -2.49 9.97
N LEU A 192 -6.29 -1.97 11.19
CA LEU A 192 -5.52 -0.74 11.45
C LEU A 192 -4.05 -0.88 11.05
N ARG A 193 -3.45 -2.05 11.32
CA ARG A 193 -2.09 -2.40 10.87
C ARG A 193 -2.00 -2.47 9.36
N HIS A 194 -2.98 -3.07 8.69
CA HIS A 194 -3.01 -3.21 7.24
C HIS A 194 -3.08 -1.86 6.55
N VAL A 195 -4.03 -1.01 6.91
CA VAL A 195 -4.23 0.30 6.29
C VAL A 195 -2.98 1.19 6.44
N GLU A 196 -2.33 1.18 7.59
CA GLU A 196 -1.09 1.96 7.78
C GLU A 196 0.07 1.42 6.94
N ASN A 197 0.26 0.09 6.92
CA ASN A 197 1.37 -0.52 6.17
C ASN A 197 1.15 -0.53 4.66
N PHE A 198 -0.09 -0.69 4.18
CA PHE A 198 -0.43 -0.81 2.77
C PHE A 198 -0.18 0.49 1.98
N SER A 199 -0.20 1.64 2.66
CA SER A 199 0.17 2.93 2.07
C SER A 199 1.66 3.06 1.74
N ARG A 200 2.50 2.10 2.14
CA ARG A 200 3.95 2.17 1.98
C ARG A 200 4.40 1.55 0.65
N ALA A 201 5.30 2.25 -0.04
CA ALA A 201 5.88 1.79 -1.30
C ALA A 201 6.81 0.56 -1.15
N ASP A 202 7.31 0.27 0.06
CA ASP A 202 8.30 -0.79 0.36
C ASP A 202 7.69 -2.10 0.90
N LEU A 203 6.37 -2.28 0.82
CA LEU A 203 5.72 -3.48 1.37
C LEU A 203 6.05 -4.72 0.52
N SER A 204 6.69 -5.72 1.15
CA SER A 204 6.95 -7.02 0.53
C SER A 204 5.65 -7.75 0.17
N ALA A 205 5.68 -8.55 -0.88
CA ALA A 205 4.57 -9.41 -1.29
C ALA A 205 4.10 -10.37 -0.17
N SER A 206 5.04 -10.96 0.57
CA SER A 206 4.73 -11.86 1.70
C SER A 206 4.07 -11.11 2.86
N ASP A 207 4.64 -9.97 3.26
CA ASP A 207 4.09 -9.11 4.31
C ASP A 207 2.70 -8.58 3.95
N GLY A 208 2.49 -8.19 2.68
CA GLY A 208 1.20 -7.77 2.17
C GLY A 208 0.16 -8.89 2.30
N LEU A 209 0.53 -10.13 1.95
CA LEU A 209 -0.36 -11.29 2.04
C LEU A 209 -0.71 -11.66 3.49
N ARG A 210 0.28 -11.69 4.40
CA ARG A 210 0.04 -11.91 5.84
C ARG A 210 -0.85 -10.83 6.44
N SER A 211 -0.57 -9.57 6.10
CA SER A 211 -1.33 -8.44 6.59
C SER A 211 -2.77 -8.47 6.09
N TYR A 212 -2.99 -8.83 4.82
CA TYR A 212 -4.33 -9.04 4.26
C TYR A 212 -5.08 -10.17 4.97
N SER A 213 -4.42 -11.32 5.18
CA SER A 213 -4.99 -12.49 5.87
C SER A 213 -5.48 -12.12 7.28
N GLY A 214 -4.67 -11.41 8.07
CA GLY A 214 -5.08 -10.95 9.40
C GLY A 214 -6.24 -9.94 9.36
N ALA A 215 -6.21 -9.00 8.41
CA ALA A 215 -7.24 -7.98 8.29
C ALA A 215 -8.60 -8.57 7.85
N ILE A 216 -8.60 -9.54 6.95
CA ILE A 216 -9.81 -10.27 6.55
C ILE A 216 -10.37 -11.09 7.71
N LYS A 217 -9.52 -11.75 8.52
CA LYS A 217 -9.99 -12.47 9.71
C LYS A 217 -10.71 -11.54 10.71
N ASP A 218 -10.14 -10.37 10.98
CA ASP A 218 -10.76 -9.36 11.86
C ASP A 218 -12.09 -8.86 11.27
N LEU A 219 -12.15 -8.66 9.94
CA LEU A 219 -13.37 -8.21 9.25
C LEU A 219 -14.45 -9.29 9.30
N ASP A 220 -14.09 -10.54 9.00
CA ASP A 220 -14.99 -11.69 8.96
C ASP A 220 -15.57 -12.03 10.33
N ALA A 221 -14.83 -11.75 11.41
CA ALA A 221 -15.34 -11.90 12.76
C ALA A 221 -16.49 -10.92 13.09
N VAL A 222 -16.58 -9.80 12.36
CA VAL A 222 -17.59 -8.75 12.57
C VAL A 222 -18.72 -8.85 11.54
N LEU A 223 -18.41 -9.32 10.33
CA LEU A 223 -19.38 -9.51 9.26
C LEU A 223 -20.29 -10.72 9.57
N THR A 224 -21.60 -10.51 9.52
CA THR A 224 -22.60 -11.58 9.65
C THR A 224 -22.59 -12.50 8.42
N SER A 225 -23.02 -13.76 8.60
CA SER A 225 -23.01 -14.81 7.57
C SER A 225 -23.85 -14.50 6.32
N ASP A 226 -24.78 -13.54 6.40
CA ASP A 226 -25.80 -13.29 5.37
C ASP A 226 -25.40 -12.23 4.33
N ILE A 227 -24.12 -11.89 4.24
CA ILE A 227 -23.63 -10.86 3.31
C ILE A 227 -23.37 -11.46 1.92
N THR A 228 -24.01 -10.90 0.89
CA THR A 228 -23.78 -11.27 -0.51
C THR A 228 -22.34 -10.98 -0.94
N ALA A 229 -21.79 -11.80 -1.85
CA ALA A 229 -20.42 -11.65 -2.37
C ALA A 229 -20.10 -10.23 -2.89
N THR A 230 -21.05 -9.56 -3.57
CA THR A 230 -20.87 -8.18 -4.06
C THR A 230 -20.69 -7.19 -2.92
N LYS A 231 -21.52 -7.28 -1.87
CA LYS A 231 -21.43 -6.43 -0.68
C LYS A 231 -20.15 -6.69 0.08
N ARG A 232 -19.75 -7.96 0.22
CA ARG A 232 -18.47 -8.33 0.85
C ARG A 232 -17.29 -7.66 0.16
N LYS A 233 -17.21 -7.76 -1.18
CA LYS A 233 -16.15 -7.10 -1.97
C LYS A 233 -16.09 -5.60 -1.66
N ASP A 234 -17.23 -4.91 -1.72
CA ASP A 234 -17.27 -3.47 -1.50
C ASP A 234 -16.79 -3.12 -0.08
N ILE A 235 -17.32 -3.81 0.94
CA ILE A 235 -16.90 -3.63 2.35
C ILE A 235 -15.39 -3.85 2.51
N VAL A 236 -14.85 -4.95 1.97
CA VAL A 236 -13.41 -5.25 2.05
C VAL A 236 -12.60 -4.15 1.38
N THR A 237 -12.97 -3.74 0.15
CA THR A 237 -12.23 -2.69 -0.57
C THR A 237 -12.24 -1.36 0.17
N HIS A 238 -13.38 -0.97 0.72
CA HIS A 238 -13.52 0.28 1.47
C HIS A 238 -12.78 0.26 2.80
N GLN A 239 -12.90 -0.82 3.58
CA GLN A 239 -12.28 -0.91 4.91
C GLN A 239 -10.76 -1.11 4.85
N LEU A 240 -10.27 -1.84 3.84
CA LEU A 240 -8.84 -2.09 3.67
C LEU A 240 -8.14 -1.06 2.78
N GLY A 241 -8.89 -0.17 2.11
CA GLY A 241 -8.32 0.82 1.19
C GLY A 241 -7.75 0.21 -0.09
N LEU A 242 -8.36 -0.88 -0.58
CA LEU A 242 -7.90 -1.62 -1.76
C LEU A 242 -8.66 -1.21 -3.01
N SER A 243 -7.97 -1.14 -4.15
CA SER A 243 -8.63 -1.14 -5.45
C SER A 243 -9.31 -2.50 -5.73
N GLN A 244 -10.31 -2.51 -6.61
CA GLN A 244 -10.98 -3.75 -7.03
C GLN A 244 -9.99 -4.78 -7.60
N THR A 245 -9.02 -4.33 -8.39
CA THR A 245 -7.98 -5.22 -8.96
C THR A 245 -7.10 -5.82 -7.86
N GLN A 246 -6.73 -5.05 -6.84
CA GLN A 246 -5.97 -5.56 -5.71
C GLN A 246 -6.78 -6.57 -4.90
N TYR A 247 -8.04 -6.29 -4.64
CA TYR A 247 -8.94 -7.23 -3.96
C TYR A 247 -8.95 -8.60 -4.65
N TYR A 248 -9.22 -8.67 -5.95
CA TYR A 248 -9.25 -9.96 -6.66
C TYR A 248 -7.90 -10.67 -6.67
N ARG A 249 -6.78 -9.93 -6.71
CA ARG A 249 -5.44 -10.52 -6.61
C ARG A 249 -5.18 -11.14 -5.24
N PHE A 250 -5.60 -10.46 -4.16
CA PHE A 250 -5.46 -10.98 -2.82
C PHE A 250 -6.39 -12.17 -2.58
N GLU A 251 -7.66 -12.10 -3.00
CA GLU A 251 -8.60 -13.22 -2.90
C GLU A 251 -8.07 -14.47 -3.62
N LYS A 252 -7.51 -14.30 -4.83
CA LYS A 252 -6.94 -15.42 -5.57
C LYS A 252 -5.68 -15.97 -4.90
N ALA A 253 -4.82 -15.11 -4.36
CA ALA A 253 -3.64 -15.53 -3.59
C ALA A 253 -4.03 -16.27 -2.30
N MET A 254 -5.08 -15.82 -1.61
CA MET A 254 -5.57 -16.43 -0.37
C MET A 254 -6.07 -17.86 -0.56
N GLN A 255 -6.59 -18.23 -1.75
CA GLN A 255 -6.95 -19.61 -2.07
C GLN A 255 -5.77 -20.58 -1.97
N TYR A 256 -4.54 -20.08 -2.16
CA TYR A 256 -3.30 -20.86 -2.13
C TYR A 256 -2.36 -20.38 -1.02
N TYR A 257 -2.89 -19.74 0.03
CA TYR A 257 -2.10 -19.06 1.07
C TYR A 257 -0.96 -19.93 1.63
N GLU A 258 -1.27 -21.16 2.04
CA GLU A 258 -0.30 -22.08 2.67
C GLU A 258 0.86 -22.46 1.73
N ALA A 259 0.57 -22.67 0.43
CA ALA A 259 1.57 -23.05 -0.55
C ALA A 259 2.35 -21.83 -1.10
N LEU A 260 1.69 -20.67 -1.20
CA LEU A 260 2.26 -19.47 -1.79
C LEU A 260 3.14 -18.69 -0.80
N LEU A 261 2.78 -18.66 0.48
CA LEU A 261 3.49 -17.85 1.47
C LEU A 261 4.98 -18.21 1.59
N PRO A 262 5.40 -19.49 1.69
CA PRO A 262 6.83 -19.85 1.74
C PRO A 262 7.60 -19.42 0.50
N ILE A 263 6.96 -19.43 -0.68
CA ILE A 263 7.58 -19.03 -1.96
C ILE A 263 7.85 -17.52 -1.98
N LEU A 264 6.91 -16.73 -1.43
CA LEU A 264 7.08 -15.28 -1.27
C LEU A 264 8.12 -14.95 -0.20
N ASP A 265 8.14 -15.68 0.92
CA ASP A 265 9.11 -15.49 2.01
C ASP A 265 10.55 -15.75 1.55
N ASN A 266 10.76 -16.84 0.81
CA ASN A 266 12.06 -17.15 0.23
C ASN A 266 12.45 -16.24 -0.94
N GLY A 267 11.54 -15.36 -1.38
CA GLY A 267 11.78 -14.44 -2.49
C GLY A 267 11.87 -15.10 -3.86
N TYR A 268 11.42 -16.36 -4.00
CA TYR A 268 11.35 -17.03 -5.30
C TYR A 268 10.39 -16.28 -6.23
N ILE A 269 9.30 -15.73 -5.69
CA ILE A 269 8.47 -14.76 -6.40
C ILE A 269 8.47 -13.46 -5.60
N SER A 270 8.95 -12.38 -6.22
CA SER A 270 9.08 -11.08 -5.56
C SER A 270 7.78 -10.27 -5.53
N SER A 271 6.84 -10.53 -6.45
CA SER A 271 5.63 -9.73 -6.64
C SER A 271 4.36 -10.59 -6.64
N LEU A 272 3.36 -10.14 -5.88
CA LEU A 272 2.01 -10.70 -5.92
C LEU A 272 1.38 -10.64 -7.31
N TYR A 273 1.80 -9.69 -8.16
CA TYR A 273 1.34 -9.60 -9.54
C TYR A 273 1.82 -10.81 -10.37
N THR A 274 3.11 -11.13 -10.29
CA THR A 274 3.70 -12.29 -10.99
C THR A 274 3.06 -13.59 -10.52
N ALA A 275 2.96 -13.79 -9.20
CA ALA A 275 2.30 -14.96 -8.62
C ALA A 275 0.86 -15.11 -9.14
N ASN A 276 0.08 -14.02 -9.18
CA ASN A 276 -1.29 -14.06 -9.68
C ASN A 276 -1.37 -14.41 -11.16
N ASN A 277 -0.50 -13.87 -12.00
CA ASN A 277 -0.47 -14.19 -13.42
C ASN A 277 -0.17 -15.68 -13.63
N ASP A 278 0.80 -16.22 -12.90
CA ASP A 278 1.20 -17.62 -12.96
C ASP A 278 0.06 -18.55 -12.50
N ILE A 279 -0.57 -18.23 -11.36
CA ILE A 279 -1.76 -18.92 -10.86
C ILE A 279 -2.89 -18.88 -11.90
N GLN A 280 -3.19 -17.72 -12.49
CA GLN A 280 -4.27 -17.59 -13.48
C GLN A 280 -4.01 -18.38 -14.77
N LYS A 281 -2.75 -18.44 -15.24
CA LYS A 281 -2.39 -19.26 -16.41
C LYS A 281 -2.61 -20.74 -16.13
N LEU A 282 -2.19 -21.22 -14.97
CA LEU A 282 -2.30 -22.63 -14.59
C LEU A 282 -3.76 -23.04 -14.32
N ASP A 283 -4.51 -22.19 -13.63
CA ASP A 283 -5.92 -22.44 -13.31
C ASP A 283 -6.76 -22.60 -14.59
N LYS A 284 -6.50 -21.77 -15.62
CA LYS A 284 -7.12 -21.92 -16.95
C LYS A 284 -6.75 -23.21 -17.68
N ASN A 285 -5.53 -23.70 -17.49
CA ASN A 285 -4.97 -24.84 -18.24
C ASN A 285 -5.10 -26.19 -17.52
N GLY A 286 -5.60 -26.21 -16.28
CA GLY A 286 -5.87 -27.45 -15.55
C GLY A 286 -6.23 -27.30 -14.09
N GLY A 287 -6.82 -26.17 -13.69
CA GLY A 287 -7.45 -26.00 -12.39
C GLY A 287 -6.49 -25.90 -11.20
N PRO A 288 -7.02 -26.01 -9.97
CA PRO A 288 -6.29 -25.73 -8.74
C PRO A 288 -5.17 -26.74 -8.44
N GLU A 289 -5.31 -27.99 -8.88
CA GLU A 289 -4.29 -29.03 -8.64
C GLU A 289 -2.97 -28.71 -9.34
N LYS A 290 -3.02 -28.26 -10.60
CA LYS A 290 -1.80 -27.85 -11.32
C LYS A 290 -1.12 -26.64 -10.70
N VAL A 291 -1.90 -25.73 -10.12
CA VAL A 291 -1.35 -24.59 -9.37
C VAL A 291 -0.57 -25.10 -8.16
N LEU A 292 -1.15 -26.00 -7.36
CA LEU A 292 -0.47 -26.56 -6.19
C LEU A 292 0.80 -27.35 -6.57
N GLN A 293 0.75 -28.14 -7.64
CA GLN A 293 1.93 -28.85 -8.15
C GLN A 293 3.05 -27.90 -8.56
N TYR A 294 2.72 -26.80 -9.25
CA TYR A 294 3.68 -25.78 -9.63
C TYR A 294 4.29 -25.07 -8.41
N LEU A 295 3.47 -24.68 -7.44
CA LEU A 295 3.95 -24.04 -6.21
C LEU A 295 4.85 -25.00 -5.41
N ALA A 296 4.50 -26.28 -5.31
CA ALA A 296 5.35 -27.30 -4.71
C ALA A 296 6.70 -27.43 -5.46
N TYR A 297 6.67 -27.47 -6.79
CA TYR A 297 7.86 -27.50 -7.63
C TYR A 297 8.77 -26.27 -7.41
N LEU A 298 8.22 -25.07 -7.29
CA LEU A 298 9.00 -23.87 -6.96
C LEU A 298 9.67 -23.98 -5.58
N SER A 299 8.94 -24.53 -4.60
CA SER A 299 9.47 -24.76 -3.27
C SER A 299 10.63 -25.76 -3.28
N GLU A 300 10.51 -26.86 -4.04
CA GLU A 300 11.56 -27.88 -4.15
C GLU A 300 12.78 -27.40 -4.94
N SER A 301 12.54 -26.74 -6.08
CA SER A 301 13.61 -26.23 -6.95
C SER A 301 14.33 -25.02 -6.38
N SER A 302 13.79 -24.40 -5.32
CA SER A 302 14.34 -23.24 -4.63
C SER A 302 14.67 -22.06 -5.55
N LYS A 303 13.93 -21.93 -6.65
CA LYS A 303 14.12 -20.87 -7.65
C LYS A 303 12.82 -20.56 -8.37
N TYR A 304 12.73 -19.35 -8.91
CA TYR A 304 11.66 -19.02 -9.84
C TYR A 304 11.81 -19.80 -11.14
N VAL A 305 10.69 -20.35 -11.62
CA VAL A 305 10.59 -20.93 -12.97
C VAL A 305 9.30 -20.41 -13.60
N GLU A 306 9.41 -19.76 -14.76
CA GLU A 306 8.23 -19.28 -15.49
C GLU A 306 7.29 -20.44 -15.83
N VAL A 307 5.98 -20.21 -15.71
CA VAL A 307 4.94 -21.23 -15.94
C VAL A 307 5.06 -21.88 -17.31
N ASP A 308 5.38 -21.12 -18.36
CA ASP A 308 5.48 -21.64 -19.72
C ASP A 308 6.65 -22.65 -19.83
N LEU A 309 7.76 -22.40 -19.11
CA LEU A 309 8.89 -23.34 -19.01
C LEU A 309 8.52 -24.57 -18.18
N TYR A 310 7.87 -24.37 -17.02
CA TYR A 310 7.41 -25.47 -16.16
C TYR A 310 6.49 -26.43 -16.91
N LEU A 311 5.51 -25.89 -17.65
CA LEU A 311 4.59 -26.69 -18.45
C LEU A 311 5.34 -27.47 -19.53
N SER A 312 6.35 -26.89 -20.18
CA SER A 312 7.15 -27.57 -21.20
C SER A 312 8.01 -28.72 -20.66
N GLN A 313 8.44 -28.64 -19.40
CA GLN A 313 9.33 -29.62 -18.76
C GLN A 313 8.57 -30.79 -18.12
N ASN A 314 7.37 -30.53 -17.59
CA ASN A 314 6.59 -31.50 -16.82
C ASN A 314 5.38 -32.08 -17.58
N THR A 315 5.23 -31.80 -18.87
CA THR A 315 4.31 -32.56 -19.73
C THR A 315 5.03 -33.75 -20.37
N ILE A 316 4.65 -34.99 -19.98
CA ILE A 316 5.01 -36.22 -20.73
C ILE A 316 4.29 -36.26 -22.08
N GLU A 317 3.18 -35.55 -22.23
CA GLU A 317 2.54 -35.34 -23.51
C GLU A 317 2.87 -33.93 -23.99
N LYS A 318 3.75 -33.84 -24.99
CA LYS A 318 3.77 -32.69 -25.89
C LYS A 318 2.32 -32.26 -26.09
N PRO A 319 1.91 -31.03 -25.71
CA PRO A 319 0.87 -30.44 -26.49
C PRO A 319 1.43 -30.52 -27.89
N ILE A 320 0.73 -31.20 -28.79
CA ILE A 320 0.91 -30.93 -30.20
C ILE A 320 0.71 -29.43 -30.26
N THR A 321 1.82 -28.69 -30.24
CA THR A 321 1.87 -27.34 -30.74
C THR A 321 1.54 -27.57 -32.20
N LYS A 322 0.23 -27.61 -32.48
CA LYS A 322 -0.25 -27.08 -33.73
C LYS A 322 0.51 -25.77 -33.80
N PRO A 323 1.37 -25.57 -34.82
CA PRO A 323 2.04 -24.29 -34.98
C PRO A 323 0.95 -23.24 -34.78
N LYS A 324 1.24 -22.14 -34.11
CA LYS A 324 0.33 -20.99 -34.06
C LYS A 324 0.08 -20.57 -35.51
N ARG A 325 -0.80 -21.28 -36.22
CA ARG A 325 -1.63 -20.75 -37.27
C ARG A 325 -2.55 -19.84 -36.48
N GLY A 326 -2.01 -18.66 -36.16
CA GLY A 326 -2.87 -17.53 -35.89
C GLY A 326 -3.94 -17.56 -36.95
N ARG A 327 -5.20 -17.38 -36.54
CA ARG A 327 -6.32 -17.20 -37.47
C ARG A 327 -5.79 -16.42 -38.67
N GLU A 328 -5.85 -17.00 -39.86
CA GLU A 328 -5.44 -16.31 -41.08
C GLU A 328 -5.97 -14.89 -40.99
N LYS A 329 -5.09 -13.90 -41.16
CA LYS A 329 -5.46 -12.50 -41.07
C LYS A 329 -6.63 -12.30 -42.03
N ARG A 330 -7.86 -12.22 -41.48
CA ARG A 330 -9.06 -12.05 -42.30
C ARG A 330 -9.10 -10.68 -42.99
N PHE A 331 -8.26 -9.76 -42.51
CA PHE A 331 -8.17 -8.40 -42.98
C PHE A 331 -6.70 -7.96 -43.00
N ILE A 332 -6.32 -7.28 -44.07
CA ILE A 332 -5.04 -6.57 -44.19
C ILE A 332 -5.23 -5.19 -43.55
N SER A 333 -4.26 -4.73 -42.75
CA SER A 333 -4.29 -3.38 -42.20
C SER A 333 -3.77 -2.39 -43.22
N PHE A 334 -4.51 -1.31 -43.47
CA PHE A 334 -4.03 -0.25 -44.34
C PHE A 334 -2.98 0.62 -43.61
N PRO A 335 -1.92 1.09 -44.30
CA PRO A 335 -0.94 1.99 -43.72
C PRO A 335 -1.60 3.28 -43.24
N LYS A 336 -1.10 3.83 -42.12
CA LYS A 336 -1.57 5.13 -41.63
C LYS A 336 -1.05 6.24 -42.55
N ILE A 337 -1.92 6.79 -43.38
CA ILE A 337 -1.62 7.92 -44.28
C ILE A 337 -1.98 9.24 -43.57
N LYS A 338 -1.09 10.23 -43.62
CA LYS A 338 -1.37 11.57 -43.07
C LYS A 338 -2.34 12.31 -44.00
N VAL A 339 -3.21 13.17 -43.44
CA VAL A 339 -4.28 13.87 -44.18
C VAL A 339 -3.74 14.73 -45.34
N ASN A 340 -2.50 15.21 -45.25
CA ASN A 340 -1.83 15.98 -46.30
C ASN A 340 -1.26 15.13 -47.46
N GLN A 341 -1.36 13.81 -47.41
CA GLN A 341 -0.87 12.88 -48.43
C GLN A 341 -2.02 12.24 -49.23
N SER A 342 -3.17 12.90 -49.32
CA SER A 342 -4.35 12.43 -50.05
C SER A 342 -4.08 12.17 -51.53
N GLN A 343 -3.09 12.85 -52.12
CA GLN A 343 -2.68 12.63 -53.51
C GLN A 343 -2.15 11.21 -53.76
N ALA A 344 -1.44 10.61 -52.80
CA ALA A 344 -0.95 9.24 -52.93
C ALA A 344 -2.09 8.22 -53.02
N ILE A 345 -3.20 8.47 -52.31
CA ILE A 345 -4.42 7.65 -52.38
C ILE A 345 -5.11 7.82 -53.73
N ILE A 346 -5.18 9.05 -54.25
CA ILE A 346 -5.77 9.33 -55.57
C ILE A 346 -4.99 8.62 -56.67
N ARG A 347 -3.66 8.62 -56.60
CA ARG A 347 -2.79 7.92 -57.57
C ARG A 347 -2.95 6.41 -57.48
N LEU A 348 -2.97 5.85 -56.26
CA LEU A 348 -3.22 4.42 -56.03
C LEU A 348 -4.55 3.94 -56.66
N LEU A 349 -5.58 4.78 -56.68
CA LEU A 349 -6.90 4.43 -57.22
C LEU A 349 -7.05 4.65 -58.73
N LYS A 350 -6.16 5.42 -59.37
CA LYS A 350 -6.30 5.84 -60.77
C LYS A 350 -5.18 5.37 -61.69
N GLU A 351 -3.99 5.14 -61.15
CA GLU A 351 -2.82 4.71 -61.92
C GLU A 351 -2.66 3.18 -61.81
N ASP A 352 -2.12 2.57 -62.87
CA ASP A 352 -1.71 1.17 -62.82
C ASP A 352 -0.39 1.06 -62.04
N ILE A 353 -0.51 0.64 -60.78
CA ILE A 353 0.60 0.57 -59.82
C ILE A 353 1.69 -0.43 -60.28
N THR A 354 1.33 -1.40 -61.12
CA THR A 354 2.30 -2.39 -61.65
C THR A 354 3.29 -1.79 -62.64
N GLN A 355 2.95 -0.64 -63.22
CA GLN A 355 3.78 0.08 -64.20
C GLN A 355 4.58 1.22 -63.57
N VAL A 356 4.36 1.50 -62.27
CA VAL A 356 5.07 2.56 -61.53
C VAL A 356 6.30 1.97 -60.86
N ASP A 357 7.44 2.66 -60.96
CA ASP A 357 8.69 2.27 -60.29
C ASP A 357 8.55 2.42 -58.77
N THR A 358 8.01 1.37 -58.17
CA THR A 358 7.76 1.25 -56.73
C THR A 358 8.84 0.41 -56.04
N GLY A 359 9.80 -0.15 -56.80
CA GLY A 359 10.85 -1.05 -56.31
C GLY A 359 10.36 -2.42 -55.87
N ILE A 360 9.13 -2.80 -56.24
CA ILE A 360 8.52 -4.11 -55.95
C ILE A 360 8.57 -4.95 -57.22
N ASP A 361 9.11 -6.15 -57.10
CA ASP A 361 9.05 -7.15 -58.16
C ASP A 361 7.69 -7.87 -58.10
N TRP A 362 6.77 -7.47 -58.98
CA TRP A 362 5.40 -7.99 -59.01
C TRP A 362 5.32 -9.43 -59.50
N ASP A 363 6.33 -9.94 -60.22
CA ASP A 363 6.34 -11.29 -60.78
C ASP A 363 6.71 -12.35 -59.73
N THR A 364 7.39 -11.96 -58.65
CA THR A 364 7.83 -12.85 -57.57
C THR A 364 6.99 -12.73 -56.29
N LEU A 365 6.01 -11.81 -56.26
CA LEU A 365 5.17 -11.55 -55.08
C LEU A 365 4.11 -12.66 -54.91
N ASP A 366 4.14 -13.34 -53.76
CA ASP A 366 3.10 -14.29 -53.38
C ASP A 366 1.80 -13.55 -52.98
N MET A 367 0.87 -13.46 -53.94
CA MET A 367 -0.46 -12.86 -53.76
C MET A 367 -1.36 -13.63 -52.79
N SER A 368 -0.96 -14.83 -52.35
CA SER A 368 -1.72 -15.63 -51.39
C SER A 368 -1.26 -15.44 -49.94
N ASP A 369 -0.11 -14.80 -49.69
CA ASP A 369 0.37 -14.45 -48.36
C ASP A 369 -0.10 -13.05 -47.93
N PRO A 370 -0.99 -12.93 -46.90
CA PRO A 370 -1.46 -11.65 -46.40
C PRO A 370 -0.35 -10.73 -45.90
N LYS A 371 0.79 -11.28 -45.44
CA LYS A 371 1.92 -10.48 -44.94
C LYS A 371 2.70 -9.85 -46.09
N ALA A 372 2.99 -10.62 -47.14
CA ALA A 372 3.62 -10.12 -48.35
C ALA A 372 2.79 -8.99 -49.00
N LEU A 373 1.46 -9.13 -49.05
CA LEU A 373 0.57 -8.09 -49.55
C LEU A 373 0.56 -6.81 -48.70
N GLU A 374 0.57 -6.95 -47.36
CA GLU A 374 0.62 -5.81 -46.43
C GLU A 374 1.93 -5.02 -46.57
N ASP A 375 3.04 -5.74 -46.73
CA ASP A 375 4.37 -5.15 -46.93
C ASP A 375 4.47 -4.46 -48.31
N ALA A 376 3.98 -5.10 -49.38
CA ALA A 376 3.94 -4.52 -50.72
C ALA A 376 3.09 -3.24 -50.75
N LEU A 377 1.87 -3.27 -50.19
CA LEU A 377 0.98 -2.11 -50.13
C LEU A 377 1.58 -0.96 -49.31
N SER A 378 2.30 -1.28 -48.23
CA SER A 378 3.06 -0.29 -47.45
C SER A 378 4.19 0.37 -48.25
N HIS A 379 4.87 -0.39 -49.12
CA HIS A 379 5.93 0.13 -49.98
C HIS A 379 5.37 1.01 -51.10
N VAL A 380 4.28 0.58 -51.76
CA VAL A 380 3.59 1.36 -52.79
C VAL A 380 3.16 2.72 -52.24
N ILE A 381 2.49 2.75 -51.08
CA ILE A 381 2.02 4.01 -50.48
C ILE A 381 3.20 4.91 -50.10
N LYS A 382 4.32 4.36 -49.64
CA LYS A 382 5.54 5.15 -49.38
C LYS A 382 6.17 5.70 -50.66
N ALA A 383 6.15 4.94 -51.75
CA ALA A 383 6.67 5.37 -53.05
C ALA A 383 5.80 6.48 -53.66
N LEU A 384 4.47 6.34 -53.59
CA LEU A 384 3.50 7.32 -54.11
C LEU A 384 3.36 8.59 -53.25
N CYS A 385 3.83 8.55 -52.00
CA CYS A 385 3.92 9.71 -51.11
C CYS A 385 5.16 10.58 -51.34
N LYS A 386 6.15 10.10 -52.09
CA LYS A 386 7.27 10.90 -52.60
C LYS A 386 6.85 11.61 -53.87
#